data_AF-A0A0M3J134-F1
#
_entry.id   AF-A0A0M3J134-F1
#
_cell.length_a   1.000
_cell.length_b   1.000
_cell.length_c   1.000
_cell.angle_alpha   90.00
_cell.angle_beta   90.00
_cell.angle_gamma   90.00
#
_symmetry.space_group_name_H-M   'P 1'
#
loop_
_entity.id
_entity.type
_entity.pdbx_description
1 polymer ?
#
loop_
_entity_poly.entity_id
_entity_poly.type
_entity_poly.pdbx_seq_one_letter_code
_entity_poly.pdbx_strand_id
1 'polypeptide(L)'
;MTLPCMKLLLLIGFLICRASADIFSSMATMKALVGAEKDIPVMINAYIEREMERLEYLRRFADDVQQRNDNAIADGEESITHPINAFLLIKEMTTDWRKVVNVMLSNSAEEFIRNATHQRIMKHIRYPTDAFDDNLACNSFVVFKEDLAGAAIGLLRLQDTYRMDTTDIAN
;
A
#
# COMPACT_ATOMS: atom_id res chain seq x y z
N MET A 1 -2.16 -41.17 -47.19
CA MET A 1 -1.61 -39.84 -46.83
C MET A 1 -2.53 -39.02 -45.90
N THR A 2 -3.55 -39.61 -45.26
CA THR A 2 -4.58 -38.87 -44.48
C THR A 2 -4.29 -38.76 -42.97
N LEU A 3 -3.59 -39.73 -42.39
CA LEU A 3 -3.21 -39.76 -40.97
C LEU A 3 -2.31 -38.58 -40.49
N PRO A 4 -1.27 -38.16 -41.23
CA PRO A 4 -0.42 -37.04 -40.79
C PRO A 4 -1.14 -35.69 -40.86
N CYS A 5 -2.03 -35.47 -41.84
CA CYS A 5 -2.85 -34.25 -41.91
C CYS A 5 -3.81 -34.13 -40.73
N MET A 6 -4.45 -35.23 -40.30
CA MET A 6 -5.38 -35.21 -39.17
C MET A 6 -4.67 -34.89 -37.83
N LYS A 7 -3.44 -35.41 -37.63
CA LYS A 7 -2.60 -35.07 -36.48
C LYS A 7 -2.15 -33.60 -36.50
N LEU A 8 -1.82 -33.06 -37.67
CA LEU A 8 -1.44 -31.66 -37.83
C LEU A 8 -2.62 -30.73 -37.51
N LEU A 9 -3.82 -31.06 -37.98
CA LEU A 9 -5.05 -30.30 -37.71
C LEU A 9 -5.41 -30.30 -36.22
N LEU A 10 -5.25 -31.43 -35.54
CA LEU A 10 -5.44 -31.53 -34.08
C LEU A 10 -4.40 -30.72 -33.30
N LEU A 11 -3.13 -30.71 -33.75
CA LEU A 11 -2.07 -29.91 -33.13
C LEU A 11 -2.32 -28.42 -33.29
N ILE A 12 -2.74 -27.98 -34.47
CA ILE A 12 -3.11 -26.59 -34.75
C ILE A 12 -4.32 -26.19 -33.90
N GLY A 13 -5.36 -27.03 -33.83
CA GLY A 13 -6.52 -26.79 -32.97
C GLY A 13 -6.16 -26.66 -31.49
N PHE A 14 -5.24 -27.51 -31.00
CA PHE A 14 -4.73 -27.43 -29.63
C PHE A 14 -3.95 -26.13 -29.37
N LEU A 15 -3.10 -25.69 -30.31
CA LEU A 15 -2.35 -24.44 -30.21
C LEU A 15 -3.28 -23.21 -30.20
N ILE A 16 -4.32 -23.20 -31.03
CA ILE A 16 -5.32 -22.12 -31.05
C ILE A 16 -6.09 -22.04 -29.73
N CYS A 17 -6.47 -23.20 -29.16
CA CYS A 17 -7.15 -23.27 -27.87
C CYS A 17 -6.29 -22.75 -26.71
N ARG A 18 -4.97 -23.01 -26.75
CA ARG A 18 -4.01 -22.47 -25.77
C ARG A 18 -3.90 -20.95 -25.90
N ALA A 19 -3.70 -20.45 -27.11
CA ALA A 19 -3.58 -19.03 -27.37
C ALA A 19 -4.85 -18.24 -26.98
N SER A 20 -6.03 -18.81 -27.21
CA SER A 20 -7.29 -18.16 -26.79
C SER A 20 -7.43 -18.15 -25.28
N ALA A 21 -7.09 -19.25 -24.59
CA ALA A 21 -7.11 -19.31 -23.12
C ALA A 21 -6.18 -18.25 -22.49
N ASP A 22 -5.01 -18.02 -23.07
CA ASP A 22 -4.06 -16.99 -22.59
C ASP A 22 -4.61 -15.57 -22.76
N ILE A 23 -5.30 -15.26 -23.86
CA ILE A 23 -5.95 -13.95 -24.09
C ILE A 23 -7.09 -13.71 -23.10
N PHE A 24 -7.96 -14.72 -22.88
CA PHE A 24 -9.03 -14.60 -21.90
C PHE A 24 -8.50 -14.45 -20.47
N SER A 25 -7.40 -15.13 -20.14
CA SER A 25 -6.69 -14.95 -18.87
C SER A 25 -6.16 -13.52 -18.71
N SER A 26 -5.51 -12.96 -19.74
CA SER A 26 -5.00 -11.58 -19.72
C SER A 26 -6.10 -10.53 -19.54
N MET A 27 -7.24 -10.68 -20.23
CA MET A 27 -8.40 -9.80 -20.05
C MET A 27 -9.01 -9.89 -18.65
N ALA A 28 -9.05 -11.09 -18.06
CA ALA A 28 -9.49 -11.27 -16.68
C ALA A 28 -8.55 -10.59 -15.69
N THR A 29 -7.23 -10.67 -15.90
CA THR A 29 -6.20 -9.98 -15.12
C THR A 29 -6.34 -8.46 -15.22
N MET A 30 -6.54 -7.88 -16.41
CA MET A 30 -6.76 -6.43 -16.56
C MET A 30 -8.04 -5.97 -15.85
N LYS A 31 -9.13 -6.74 -15.94
CA LYS A 31 -10.36 -6.43 -15.20
C LYS A 31 -10.16 -6.50 -13.69
N ALA A 32 -9.40 -7.49 -13.22
CA ALA A 32 -9.02 -7.59 -11.82
C ALA A 32 -8.22 -6.35 -11.40
N LEU A 33 -7.23 -5.93 -12.20
CA LEU A 33 -6.39 -4.74 -11.94
C LEU A 33 -7.22 -3.46 -11.74
N VAL A 34 -8.18 -3.19 -12.63
CA VAL A 34 -9.13 -2.06 -12.50
C VAL A 34 -9.95 -2.19 -11.21
N GLY A 35 -10.34 -3.41 -10.82
CA GLY A 35 -11.00 -3.68 -9.55
C GLY A 35 -10.12 -3.32 -8.34
N ALA A 36 -8.83 -3.66 -8.35
CA ALA A 36 -7.93 -3.29 -7.26
C ALA A 36 -7.64 -1.80 -7.20
N GLU A 37 -7.59 -1.10 -8.34
CA GLU A 37 -7.43 0.35 -8.38
C GLU A 37 -8.55 1.04 -7.59
N LYS A 38 -9.80 0.55 -7.72
CA LYS A 38 -10.96 1.04 -6.97
C LYS A 38 -10.86 0.81 -5.46
N ASP A 39 -10.06 -0.16 -5.02
CA ASP A 39 -9.82 -0.43 -3.59
C ASP A 39 -8.77 0.52 -2.99
N ILE A 40 -7.94 1.20 -3.80
CA ILE A 40 -6.88 2.11 -3.32
C ILE A 40 -7.47 3.25 -2.47
N PRO A 41 -8.49 4.01 -2.92
CA PRO A 41 -9.03 5.12 -2.13
C PRO A 41 -9.64 4.65 -0.81
N VAL A 42 -10.29 3.48 -0.80
CA VAL A 42 -10.91 2.92 0.42
C VAL A 42 -9.84 2.64 1.47
N MET A 43 -8.73 2.02 1.07
CA MET A 43 -7.60 1.74 1.94
C MET A 43 -6.92 3.02 2.45
N ILE A 44 -6.68 3.99 1.57
CA ILE A 44 -6.08 5.28 1.95
C ILE A 44 -6.97 6.00 2.97
N ASN A 45 -8.29 6.07 2.71
CA ASN A 45 -9.23 6.74 3.61
C ASN A 45 -9.28 6.05 4.98
N ALA A 46 -9.30 4.71 5.01
CA ALA A 46 -9.27 3.96 6.27
C ALA A 46 -7.96 4.16 7.06
N TYR A 47 -6.82 4.27 6.36
CA TYR A 47 -5.55 4.62 7.01
C TYR A 47 -5.58 6.04 7.57
N ILE A 48 -6.05 7.02 6.79
CA ILE A 48 -6.18 8.41 7.22
C ILE A 48 -7.07 8.51 8.46
N GLU A 49 -8.20 7.81 8.48
CA GLU A 49 -9.15 7.83 9.61
C GLU A 49 -8.49 7.32 10.90
N ARG A 50 -7.83 6.15 10.87
CA ARG A 50 -7.08 5.64 12.03
C ARG A 50 -5.95 6.56 12.47
N GLU A 51 -5.25 7.16 11.51
CA GLU A 51 -4.14 8.06 11.80
C GLU A 51 -4.65 9.38 12.43
N MET A 52 -5.80 9.87 11.97
CA MET A 52 -6.48 11.02 12.58
C MET A 52 -6.90 10.74 14.01
N GLU A 53 -7.47 9.56 14.32
CA GLU A 53 -7.80 9.18 15.70
C GLU A 53 -6.57 9.20 16.62
N ARG A 54 -5.44 8.69 16.13
CA ARG A 54 -4.17 8.68 16.86
C ARG A 54 -3.63 10.09 17.11
N LEU A 55 -3.68 10.94 16.09
CA LEU A 55 -3.26 12.35 16.20
C LEU A 55 -4.18 13.15 17.11
N GLU A 56 -5.49 12.89 17.08
CA GLU A 56 -6.47 13.51 17.98
C GLU A 56 -6.23 13.12 19.44
N TYR A 57 -5.87 11.86 19.71
CA TYR A 57 -5.45 11.45 21.06
C TYR A 57 -4.21 12.23 21.52
N LEU A 58 -3.18 12.34 20.67
CA LEU A 58 -1.96 13.08 21.00
C LEU A 58 -2.25 14.57 21.25
N ARG A 59 -3.17 15.16 20.48
CA ARG A 59 -3.61 16.54 20.65
C ARG A 59 -4.26 16.75 22.01
N ARG A 60 -5.23 15.92 22.38
CA ARG A 60 -5.89 15.99 23.70
C ARG A 60 -4.90 15.81 24.83
N PHE A 61 -3.97 14.87 24.68
CA PHE A 61 -2.92 14.66 25.68
C PHE A 61 -2.03 15.90 25.84
N ALA A 62 -1.66 16.57 24.75
CA ALA A 62 -0.90 17.80 24.79
C ALA A 62 -1.68 18.93 25.49
N ASP A 63 -2.98 19.07 25.19
CA ASP A 63 -3.85 20.06 25.83
C ASP A 63 -3.98 19.80 27.35
N ASP A 64 -4.16 18.54 27.77
CA ASP A 64 -4.21 18.15 29.19
C ASP A 64 -2.90 18.44 29.94
N VAL A 65 -1.74 18.18 29.30
CA VAL A 65 -0.43 18.50 29.88
C VAL A 65 -0.25 20.01 30.00
N GLN A 66 -0.66 20.77 28.97
CA GLN A 66 -0.57 22.23 28.99
C GLN A 66 -1.41 22.80 30.13
N GLN A 67 -2.67 22.35 30.27
CA GLN A 67 -3.54 22.80 31.35
C GLN A 67 -2.99 22.45 32.74
N ARG A 68 -2.42 21.25 32.93
CA ARG A 68 -1.76 20.88 34.19
C ARG A 68 -0.57 21.77 34.50
N ASN A 69 0.25 22.08 33.50
CA ASN A 69 1.40 22.97 33.66
C ASN A 69 0.95 24.40 34.03
N ASP A 70 -0.07 24.93 33.35
CA ASP A 70 -0.61 26.26 33.62
C ASP A 70 -1.15 26.36 35.07
N ASN A 71 -1.86 25.32 35.53
CA ASN A 71 -2.34 25.23 36.91
C ASN A 71 -1.18 25.13 37.93
N ALA A 72 -0.14 24.33 37.64
CA ALA A 72 1.02 24.19 38.51
C ALA A 72 1.84 25.49 38.62
N ILE A 73 1.90 26.29 37.54
CA ILE A 73 2.52 27.63 37.56
C ILE A 73 1.68 28.58 38.42
N ALA A 74 0.35 28.50 38.35
CA ALA A 74 -0.55 29.34 39.15
C ALA A 74 -0.50 29.03 40.66
N ASP A 75 -0.32 27.76 41.05
CA ASP A 75 -0.17 27.33 42.45
C ASP A 75 1.18 27.67 43.08
N GLY A 76 2.14 28.15 42.29
CA GLY A 76 3.41 28.72 42.75
C GLY A 76 4.60 27.75 42.83
N GLU A 77 5.79 28.30 42.61
CA GLU A 77 7.08 27.58 42.55
C GLU A 77 7.47 26.90 43.89
N GLU A 78 6.79 27.26 44.99
CA GLU A 78 7.01 26.71 46.33
C GLU A 78 6.77 25.20 46.38
N SER A 79 5.85 24.66 45.56
CA SER A 79 5.58 23.22 45.47
C SER A 79 6.79 22.41 44.97
N ILE A 80 7.66 23.00 44.14
CA ILE A 80 8.83 22.30 43.54
C ILE A 80 10.01 22.28 44.51
N THR A 81 10.04 23.18 45.51
CA THR A 81 11.10 23.21 46.53
C THR A 81 11.05 22.00 47.47
N HIS A 82 9.91 21.30 47.53
CA HIS A 82 9.74 20.09 48.34
C HIS A 82 10.26 18.85 47.58
N PRO A 83 11.28 18.12 48.08
CA PRO A 83 11.91 17.01 47.35
C PRO A 83 10.95 15.89 46.91
N ILE A 84 9.89 15.63 47.68
CA ILE A 84 8.85 14.65 47.33
C ILE A 84 8.05 15.09 46.09
N ASN A 85 7.67 16.37 46.02
CA ASN A 85 6.88 16.90 44.90
C ASN A 85 7.73 16.96 43.62
N ALA A 86 9.00 17.37 43.74
CA ALA A 86 9.95 17.33 42.63
C ALA A 86 10.13 15.89 42.09
N PHE A 87 10.25 14.89 42.97
CA PHE A 87 10.32 13.49 42.57
C PHE A 87 9.06 13.03 41.83
N LEU A 88 7.87 13.37 42.34
CA LEU A 88 6.60 13.02 41.71
C LEU A 88 6.47 13.64 40.31
N LEU A 89 6.83 14.91 40.16
CA LEU A 89 6.83 15.60 38.87
C LEU A 89 7.76 14.92 37.85
N ILE A 90 9.00 14.62 38.24
CA ILE A 90 9.96 13.93 37.37
C ILE A 90 9.44 12.55 36.97
N LYS A 91 8.87 11.81 37.93
CA LYS A 91 8.28 10.49 37.67
C LYS A 91 7.14 10.60 36.67
N GLU A 92 6.21 11.53 36.88
CA GLU A 92 5.07 11.76 36.00
C GLU A 92 5.52 12.14 34.59
N MET A 93 6.42 13.12 34.44
CA MET A 93 7.01 13.49 33.15
C MET A 93 7.64 12.30 32.44
N THR A 94 8.40 11.48 33.16
CA THR A 94 9.06 10.31 32.58
C THR A 94 8.04 9.28 32.08
N THR A 95 6.95 9.07 32.83
CA THR A 95 5.89 8.14 32.43
C THR A 95 5.05 8.68 31.28
N ASP A 96 4.72 9.97 31.30
CA ASP A 96 3.91 10.64 30.29
C ASP A 96 4.67 10.73 28.96
N TRP A 97 5.95 11.09 29.00
CA TRP A 97 6.83 11.06 27.82
C TRP A 97 6.88 9.67 27.18
N ARG A 98 7.04 8.61 27.99
CA ARG A 98 7.06 7.23 27.48
C ARG A 98 5.75 6.87 26.78
N LYS A 99 4.59 7.27 27.33
CA LYS A 99 3.29 7.04 26.71
C LYS A 99 3.19 7.75 25.36
N VAL A 100 3.58 9.03 25.30
CA VAL A 100 3.56 9.83 24.05
C VAL A 100 4.40 9.17 22.97
N VAL A 101 5.65 8.81 23.29
CA VAL A 101 6.55 8.12 22.35
C VAL A 101 5.94 6.81 21.86
N ASN A 102 5.36 6.01 22.76
CA ASN A 102 4.73 4.74 22.38
C ASN A 102 3.58 4.95 21.39
N VAL A 103 2.72 5.96 21.62
CA VAL A 103 1.59 6.28 20.74
C VAL A 103 2.07 6.83 19.38
N MET A 104 3.11 7.68 19.39
CA MET A 104 3.74 8.19 18.16
C MET A 104 4.37 7.08 17.32
N LEU A 105 4.89 6.02 17.95
CA LEU A 105 5.46 4.88 17.24
C LEU A 105 4.40 3.86 16.81
N SER A 106 3.26 3.77 17.49
CA SER A 106 2.17 2.85 17.16
C SER A 106 1.30 3.35 15.99
N ASN A 107 1.91 3.64 14.85
CA ASN A 107 1.15 3.89 13.62
C ASN A 107 0.61 2.57 13.05
N SER A 108 -0.40 2.67 12.19
CA SER A 108 -1.05 1.50 11.58
C SER A 108 -0.56 1.20 10.15
N ALA A 109 0.46 1.92 9.66
CA ALA A 109 0.88 1.88 8.25
C ALA A 109 1.27 0.47 7.81
N GLU A 110 2.06 -0.25 8.62
CA GLU A 110 2.50 -1.61 8.30
C GLU A 110 1.31 -2.59 8.18
N GLU A 111 0.31 -2.48 9.06
CA GLU A 111 -0.90 -3.32 9.01
C GLU A 111 -1.68 -3.05 7.72
N PHE A 112 -1.85 -1.78 7.34
CA PHE A 112 -2.55 -1.41 6.12
C PHE A 112 -1.79 -1.86 4.86
N ILE A 113 -0.48 -1.67 4.80
CA ILE A 113 0.37 -2.12 3.69
C ILE A 113 0.31 -3.65 3.57
N ARG A 114 0.37 -4.37 4.69
CA ARG A 114 0.25 -5.83 4.69
C ARG A 114 -1.13 -6.30 4.24
N ASN A 115 -2.21 -5.68 4.73
CA ASN A 115 -3.58 -6.03 4.37
C ASN A 115 -3.85 -5.74 2.87
N ALA A 116 -3.41 -4.58 2.39
CA ALA A 116 -3.41 -4.22 0.98
C ALA A 116 -2.74 -5.29 0.13
N THR A 117 -1.53 -5.67 0.51
CA THR A 117 -0.72 -6.68 -0.19
C THR A 117 -1.44 -8.04 -0.16
N HIS A 118 -1.98 -8.46 0.99
CA HIS A 118 -2.66 -9.75 1.16
C HIS A 118 -3.97 -9.86 0.38
N GLN A 119 -4.85 -8.84 0.45
CA GLN A 119 -6.12 -8.82 -0.31
C GLN A 119 -5.89 -8.87 -1.82
N ARG A 120 -4.74 -8.40 -2.29
CA ARG A 120 -4.43 -8.27 -3.71
C ARG A 120 -3.67 -9.46 -4.27
N ILE A 121 -2.80 -10.10 -3.47
CA ILE A 121 -2.26 -11.44 -3.76
C ILE A 121 -3.41 -12.43 -3.97
N MET A 122 -4.46 -12.37 -3.13
CA MET A 122 -5.66 -13.21 -3.29
C MET A 122 -6.42 -12.93 -4.60
N LYS A 123 -6.45 -11.68 -5.06
CA LYS A 123 -7.07 -11.26 -6.34
C LYS A 123 -6.15 -11.44 -7.57
N HIS A 124 -4.96 -12.03 -7.42
CA HIS A 124 -3.94 -12.19 -8.46
C HIS A 124 -3.41 -10.86 -9.04
N ILE A 125 -3.52 -9.76 -8.28
CA ILE A 125 -3.06 -8.43 -8.70
C ILE A 125 -1.78 -8.09 -7.96
N ARG A 126 -0.69 -7.93 -8.70
CA ARG A 126 0.66 -7.75 -8.17
C ARG A 126 1.01 -6.26 -8.13
N TYR A 127 1.21 -5.72 -6.93
CA TYR A 127 1.82 -4.39 -6.79
C TYR A 127 3.34 -4.52 -6.76
N PRO A 128 4.09 -3.52 -7.26
CA PRO A 128 5.49 -3.38 -6.90
C PRO A 128 5.56 -2.99 -5.43
N THR A 129 5.70 -3.98 -4.54
CA THR A 129 6.13 -3.73 -3.16
C THR A 129 7.65 -3.79 -3.17
N ASP A 130 8.27 -2.65 -2.98
CA ASP A 130 9.67 -2.51 -2.62
C ASP A 130 9.90 -3.14 -1.24
N ALA A 131 10.53 -4.31 -1.24
CA ALA A 131 11.48 -4.74 -0.22
C ALA A 131 11.01 -4.79 1.26
N PHE A 132 10.02 -5.62 1.60
CA PHE A 132 9.80 -5.96 3.03
C PHE A 132 9.81 -7.46 3.39
N ASP A 133 9.97 -8.36 2.41
CA ASP A 133 10.25 -9.77 2.71
C ASP A 133 11.18 -10.36 1.65
N ASP A 134 12.47 -10.44 1.99
CA ASP A 134 13.55 -10.98 1.15
C ASP A 134 13.32 -12.46 0.76
N ASN A 135 12.34 -13.15 1.34
CA ASN A 135 12.03 -14.53 1.00
C ASN A 135 10.83 -14.73 0.05
N LEU A 136 10.14 -13.66 -0.39
CA LEU A 136 9.01 -13.78 -1.33
C LEU A 136 8.94 -12.69 -2.41
N ALA A 137 9.74 -11.62 -2.30
CA ALA A 137 9.62 -10.43 -3.16
C ALA A 137 10.22 -10.56 -4.58
N CYS A 138 11.11 -11.52 -4.85
CA CYS A 138 11.86 -11.54 -6.11
C CYS A 138 11.05 -11.85 -7.38
N ASN A 139 9.85 -12.43 -7.29
CA ASN A 139 9.08 -12.79 -8.50
C ASN A 139 7.95 -11.82 -8.85
N SER A 140 7.53 -10.92 -7.94
CA SER A 140 6.39 -10.03 -8.20
C SER A 140 6.82 -8.69 -8.83
N PHE A 141 7.93 -8.12 -8.33
CA PHE A 141 8.45 -6.84 -8.83
C PHE A 141 9.06 -6.95 -10.23
N VAL A 142 9.73 -8.07 -10.53
CA VAL A 142 10.30 -8.34 -11.86
C VAL A 142 9.20 -8.45 -12.91
N VAL A 143 8.10 -9.14 -12.59
CA VAL A 143 6.99 -9.37 -13.53
C VAL A 143 6.23 -8.09 -13.84
N PHE A 144 5.98 -7.21 -12.86
CA PHE A 144 5.28 -5.94 -13.13
C PHE A 144 6.10 -4.99 -14.03
N LYS A 145 7.43 -5.01 -13.90
CA LYS A 145 8.31 -4.25 -14.79
C LYS A 145 8.28 -4.79 -16.22
N GLU A 146 8.23 -6.11 -16.38
CA GLU A 146 8.10 -6.76 -17.69
C GLU A 146 6.74 -6.43 -18.33
N ASP A 147 5.64 -6.51 -17.58
CA ASP A 147 4.30 -6.18 -18.06
C ASP A 147 4.20 -4.70 -18.49
N LEU A 148 4.79 -3.77 -17.72
CA LEU A 148 4.86 -2.36 -18.08
C LEU A 148 5.67 -2.13 -19.37
N ALA A 149 6.85 -2.74 -19.48
CA ALA A 149 7.68 -2.65 -20.68
C ALA A 149 6.97 -3.26 -21.90
N GLY A 150 6.30 -4.40 -21.72
CA GLY A 150 5.50 -5.06 -22.74
C GLY A 150 4.34 -4.19 -23.23
N ALA A 151 3.63 -3.53 -22.32
CA ALA A 151 2.56 -2.59 -22.64
C ALA A 151 3.09 -1.37 -23.44
N ALA A 152 4.22 -0.80 -23.01
CA ALA A 152 4.87 0.30 -23.72
C ALA A 152 5.31 -0.09 -25.14
N ILE A 153 5.91 -1.27 -25.32
CA ILE A 153 6.26 -1.81 -26.65
C ILE A 153 5.01 -2.02 -27.50
N GLY A 154 3.92 -2.51 -26.90
CA GLY A 154 2.63 -2.67 -27.56
C GLY A 154 2.08 -1.35 -28.11
N LEU A 155 2.14 -0.28 -27.31
CA LEU A 155 1.75 1.07 -27.72
C LEU A 155 2.61 1.57 -28.89
N LEU A 156 3.93 1.42 -28.82
CA LEU A 156 4.84 1.82 -29.90
C LEU A 156 4.53 1.07 -31.21
N ARG A 157 4.22 -0.23 -31.13
CA ARG A 157 3.82 -1.01 -32.32
C ARG A 157 2.51 -0.52 -32.93
N LEU A 158 1.53 -0.13 -32.12
CA LEU A 158 0.28 0.44 -32.61
C LEU A 158 0.54 1.78 -33.29
N GLN A 159 1.39 2.62 -32.70
CA GLN A 159 1.81 3.88 -33.29
C GLN A 159 2.47 3.68 -34.66
N ASP A 160 3.42 2.75 -34.77
CA ASP A 160 4.12 2.46 -36.02
C ASP A 160 3.18 1.87 -37.09
N THR A 161 2.27 0.99 -36.69
CA THR A 161 1.34 0.30 -37.61
C THR A 161 0.29 1.26 -38.17
N TYR A 162 -0.26 2.13 -37.33
CA TYR A 162 -1.36 3.03 -37.69
C TYR A 162 -0.90 4.47 -37.98
N ARG A 163 0.39 4.78 -37.84
CA ARG A 163 0.98 6.12 -38.01
C ARG A 163 0.27 7.18 -37.15
N MET A 164 -0.04 6.82 -35.90
CA MET A 164 -0.71 7.73 -34.97
C MET A 164 0.25 8.83 -34.50
N ASP A 165 -0.24 10.07 -34.44
CA ASP A 165 0.51 11.15 -33.80
C ASP A 165 0.48 10.96 -32.27
N THR A 166 1.55 11.37 -31.61
CA THR A 166 1.66 11.36 -30.15
C THR A 166 0.55 12.16 -29.46
N THR A 167 0.04 13.22 -30.11
CA THR A 167 -1.08 14.01 -29.61
C THR A 167 -2.41 13.26 -29.62
N ASP A 168 -2.57 12.29 -30.53
CA ASP A 168 -3.78 11.48 -30.64
C ASP A 168 -3.81 10.35 -29.59
N ILE A 169 -2.65 9.97 -29.06
CA ILE A 169 -2.49 8.91 -28.05
C ILE A 169 -2.60 9.45 -26.61
N ALA A 170 -2.25 10.72 -26.39
CA ALA A 170 -2.17 11.32 -25.05
C ALA A 170 -3.50 11.87 -24.50
N ASN A 171 -4.55 11.94 -25.32
CA ASN A 171 -5.89 12.44 -24.96
C ASN A 171 -6.87 11.28 -24.71
#